data_AF-A0A9D1FNY7-F1
#
_entry.id   AF-A0A9D1FNY7-F1
#
_cell.length_a   1.000
_cell.length_b   1.000
_cell.length_c   1.000
_cell.angle_alpha   90.00
_cell.angle_beta   90.00
_cell.angle_gamma   90.00
#
_symmetry.space_group_name_H-M   'P 1'
#
loop_
_entity.id
_entity.type
_entity.pdbx_description
1 polymer ?
#
loop_
_entity_poly.entity_id
_entity_poly.type
_entity_poly.pdbx_seq_one_letter_code
_entity_poly.pdbx_strand_id
1 'polypeptide(L)'
;MNKKMLAALLAVSCAGAVALTACNGDTQGSSSSAESSLESSAESSAEESSQAASEPSEAPQTLTVEQAEQLVRDSLPIDFEGLTISLNDDSRSWNGRTYYHFLLDNDQVTLETSVMVDQENGQVFTYYPDGSAYAPEDDPFCKTYGKEVSWAGTYVSESGITLSLEPIDSNSFEFTFTGENGSLEQQLAQVNGAQAESTSIEGAAVRFSQENGVITVTSEGPLPGTISVDGVYSPAE
;
A
#
# COMPACT_ATOMS: atom_id res chain seq x y z
N MET A 1 -35.46 1.94 35.75
CA MET A 1 -35.96 0.55 35.69
C MET A 1 -36.73 0.36 34.39
N ASN A 2 -36.14 -0.35 33.42
CA ASN A 2 -36.72 -1.54 32.77
C ASN A 2 -35.87 -1.94 31.56
N LYS A 3 -34.97 -2.89 31.83
CA LYS A 3 -34.34 -3.79 30.86
C LYS A 3 -35.41 -4.51 30.05
N LYS A 4 -35.24 -4.58 28.72
CA LYS A 4 -35.59 -5.78 27.94
C LYS A 4 -34.53 -6.02 26.86
N MET A 5 -33.71 -7.05 27.12
CA MET A 5 -32.96 -7.83 26.13
C MET A 5 -33.91 -8.63 25.23
N LEU A 6 -33.54 -8.83 23.96
CA LEU A 6 -33.64 -10.07 23.16
C LEU A 6 -33.09 -9.74 21.75
N ALA A 7 -31.91 -10.20 21.30
CA ALA A 7 -31.50 -11.53 20.84
C ALA A 7 -31.94 -11.92 19.41
N ALA A 8 -30.90 -12.06 18.55
CA ALA A 8 -30.67 -13.07 17.49
C ALA A 8 -31.63 -13.24 16.28
N LEU A 9 -31.08 -13.21 15.06
CA LEU A 9 -30.89 -14.44 14.25
C LEU A 9 -29.99 -14.21 13.02
N LEU A 10 -29.04 -15.14 12.82
CA LEU A 10 -28.27 -15.39 11.61
C LEU A 10 -29.18 -15.89 10.46
N ALA A 11 -28.85 -15.54 9.21
CA ALA A 11 -29.12 -16.40 8.05
C ALA A 11 -28.08 -16.19 6.95
N VAL A 12 -27.15 -17.14 6.86
CA VAL A 12 -26.27 -17.41 5.72
C VAL A 12 -27.09 -18.08 4.61
N SER A 13 -26.95 -17.64 3.36
CA SER A 13 -27.30 -18.48 2.21
C SER A 13 -26.18 -18.49 1.17
N CYS A 14 -25.42 -19.58 1.16
CA CYS A 14 -24.59 -20.00 0.04
C CYS A 14 -25.50 -20.57 -1.06
N ALA A 15 -25.33 -20.13 -2.31
CA ALA A 15 -25.80 -20.86 -3.47
C ALA A 15 -24.91 -20.52 -4.68
N GLY A 16 -24.28 -21.54 -5.27
CA GLY A 16 -23.50 -21.37 -6.50
C GLY A 16 -22.55 -22.52 -6.78
N ALA A 17 -23.08 -23.73 -6.88
CA ALA A 17 -22.35 -24.87 -7.45
C ALA A 17 -22.40 -24.82 -8.98
N VAL A 18 -21.26 -24.98 -9.66
CA VAL A 18 -21.21 -25.48 -11.04
C VAL A 18 -20.11 -26.54 -11.10
N ALA A 19 -20.50 -27.73 -11.53
CA ALA A 19 -19.69 -28.92 -11.64
C ALA A 19 -19.06 -29.06 -13.03
N LEU A 20 -17.82 -29.54 -13.04
CA LEU A 20 -17.19 -30.57 -13.90
C LEU A 20 -17.45 -30.54 -15.42
N THR A 21 -16.36 -30.47 -16.19
CA THR A 21 -16.18 -31.39 -17.33
C THR A 21 -14.71 -31.78 -17.46
N ALA A 22 -14.48 -33.09 -17.43
CA ALA A 22 -13.21 -33.76 -17.66
C ALA A 22 -12.94 -33.91 -19.17
N CYS A 23 -11.67 -34.01 -19.56
CA CYS A 23 -11.27 -34.83 -20.70
C CYS A 23 -9.85 -35.38 -20.47
N ASN A 24 -9.79 -36.69 -20.28
CA ASN A 24 -8.61 -37.51 -20.49
C ASN A 24 -8.05 -37.34 -21.90
N GLY A 25 -6.73 -37.42 -22.02
CA GLY A 25 -6.02 -37.67 -23.26
C GLY A 25 -4.73 -38.42 -22.95
N ASP A 26 -4.82 -39.75 -22.86
CA ASP A 26 -3.70 -40.69 -22.95
C ASP A 26 -3.01 -40.57 -24.31
N THR A 27 -1.67 -40.61 -24.36
CA THR A 27 -0.82 -41.24 -25.40
C THR A 27 0.64 -41.15 -24.89
N GLN A 28 1.19 -42.19 -24.25
CA GLN A 28 1.85 -43.36 -24.84
C GLN A 28 3.23 -43.07 -25.48
N GLY A 29 4.27 -43.67 -24.87
CA GLY A 29 5.39 -44.29 -25.59
C GLY A 29 6.67 -43.47 -25.75
N SER A 30 7.70 -43.78 -24.96
CA SER A 30 8.67 -44.81 -25.39
C SER A 30 9.87 -44.91 -24.45
N SER A 31 10.22 -46.16 -24.21
CA SER A 31 11.41 -46.71 -23.57
C SER A 31 12.74 -46.20 -24.11
N SER A 32 13.78 -46.17 -23.28
CA SER A 32 14.82 -47.20 -23.32
C SER A 32 15.85 -47.01 -22.20
N SER A 33 16.24 -48.12 -21.60
CA SER A 33 17.23 -48.28 -20.55
C SER A 33 18.67 -48.17 -21.09
N ALA A 34 19.60 -47.77 -20.22
CA ALA A 34 20.92 -48.44 -20.11
C ALA A 34 21.61 -48.02 -18.81
N GLU A 35 21.99 -49.02 -18.03
CA GLU A 35 22.85 -48.94 -16.85
C GLU A 35 24.31 -48.76 -17.26
N SER A 36 25.16 -48.24 -16.35
CA SER A 36 26.44 -48.87 -15.97
C SER A 36 27.17 -48.06 -14.91
N SER A 37 27.34 -48.68 -13.75
CA SER A 37 28.28 -48.32 -12.69
C SER A 37 29.74 -48.42 -13.17
N LEU A 38 30.66 -47.69 -12.54
CA LEU A 38 31.95 -48.20 -12.05
C LEU A 38 32.66 -47.14 -11.20
N GLU A 39 33.18 -47.61 -10.07
CA GLU A 39 33.92 -46.86 -9.05
C GLU A 39 35.43 -46.73 -9.39
N SER A 40 36.09 -45.80 -8.68
CA SER A 40 37.36 -46.01 -7.94
C SER A 40 38.65 -45.29 -8.39
N SER A 41 39.18 -44.52 -7.41
CA SER A 41 40.58 -44.40 -6.93
C SER A 41 41.68 -43.62 -7.69
N ALA A 42 42.00 -42.44 -7.13
CA ALA A 42 43.25 -42.03 -6.44
C ALA A 42 44.65 -42.00 -7.11
N GLU A 43 45.36 -40.90 -6.74
CA GLU A 43 46.83 -40.65 -6.68
C GLU A 43 47.61 -40.46 -8.00
N SER A 44 48.67 -39.64 -8.13
CA SER A 44 49.42 -38.68 -7.30
C SER A 44 50.47 -37.96 -8.19
N SER A 45 51.00 -36.82 -7.70
CA SER A 45 52.33 -36.20 -7.94
C SER A 45 52.56 -35.12 -9.04
N ALA A 46 52.76 -33.88 -8.57
CA ALA A 46 53.93 -32.95 -8.69
C ALA A 46 54.67 -32.79 -10.06
N GLU A 47 55.19 -31.64 -10.51
CA GLU A 47 55.44 -30.29 -9.95
C GLU A 47 55.83 -29.31 -11.10
N GLU A 48 55.88 -28.01 -10.75
CA GLU A 48 56.73 -26.93 -11.30
C GLU A 48 56.14 -25.85 -12.25
N SER A 49 56.33 -24.61 -11.78
CA SER A 49 56.66 -23.40 -12.54
C SER A 49 55.53 -22.45 -12.95
N SER A 50 55.32 -21.44 -12.09
CA SER A 50 55.54 -20.01 -12.41
C SER A 50 54.64 -19.15 -11.55
N GLN A 51 55.25 -18.52 -10.56
CA GLN A 51 54.63 -17.55 -9.66
C GLN A 51 54.47 -16.23 -10.41
N ALA A 52 53.41 -16.10 -11.20
CA ALA A 52 52.87 -14.80 -11.58
C ALA A 52 52.05 -14.30 -10.38
N ALA A 53 52.53 -13.25 -9.72
CA ALA A 53 51.73 -12.51 -8.78
C ALA A 53 50.59 -11.84 -9.56
N SER A 54 49.45 -12.55 -9.66
CA SER A 54 48.20 -11.94 -10.06
C SER A 54 47.80 -10.97 -8.95
N GLU A 55 47.98 -9.68 -9.20
CA GLU A 55 47.25 -8.66 -8.46
C GLU A 55 45.75 -9.02 -8.57
N PRO A 56 44.98 -8.99 -7.47
CA PRO A 56 43.55 -9.21 -7.55
C PRO A 56 42.97 -8.07 -8.39
N SER A 57 42.54 -8.40 -9.62
CA SER A 57 41.65 -7.54 -10.38
C SER A 57 40.36 -7.44 -9.56
N GLU A 58 40.16 -6.33 -8.85
CA GLU A 58 38.86 -6.01 -8.26
C GLU A 58 37.83 -6.04 -9.39
N ALA A 59 37.01 -7.09 -9.40
CA ALA A 59 35.80 -7.10 -10.20
C ALA A 59 34.95 -5.89 -9.77
N PRO A 60 34.26 -5.21 -10.70
CA PRO A 60 33.35 -4.13 -10.33
C PRO A 60 32.39 -4.65 -9.27
N GLN A 61 32.47 -4.10 -8.05
CA GLN A 61 31.67 -4.55 -6.93
C GLN A 61 30.25 -4.03 -7.11
N THR A 62 29.42 -4.85 -7.76
CA THR A 62 27.97 -4.63 -7.76
C THR A 62 27.43 -4.90 -6.37
N LEU A 63 26.51 -4.04 -5.91
CA LEU A 63 25.82 -4.24 -4.63
C LEU A 63 25.13 -5.60 -4.59
N THR A 64 25.03 -6.21 -3.40
CA THR A 64 24.17 -7.39 -3.22
C THR A 64 22.70 -6.98 -3.07
N VAL A 65 21.78 -7.95 -3.24
CA VAL A 65 20.33 -7.71 -3.07
C VAL A 65 20.03 -7.22 -1.65
N GLU A 66 20.67 -7.80 -0.64
CA GLU A 66 20.46 -7.43 0.77
C GLU A 66 20.96 -6.01 1.06
N GLN A 67 22.08 -5.62 0.44
CA GLN A 67 22.59 -4.25 0.54
C GLN A 67 21.62 -3.27 -0.13
N ALA A 68 21.08 -3.62 -1.30
CA ALA A 68 20.11 -2.80 -2.01
C ALA A 68 18.80 -2.67 -1.23
N GLU A 69 18.28 -3.74 -0.63
CA GLU A 69 17.09 -3.71 0.22
C GLU A 69 17.31 -2.83 1.45
N GLN A 70 18.50 -2.88 2.06
CA GLN A 70 18.84 -1.99 3.17
C GLN A 70 18.87 -0.52 2.72
N LEU A 71 19.41 -0.22 1.52
CA LEU A 71 19.36 1.12 0.96
C LEU A 71 17.94 1.62 0.75
N VAL A 72 16.98 0.75 0.37
CA VAL A 72 15.55 1.12 0.32
C VAL A 72 15.06 1.56 1.69
N ARG A 73 15.34 0.78 2.75
CA ARG A 73 14.91 1.11 4.11
C ARG A 73 15.53 2.40 4.63
N ASP A 74 16.79 2.65 4.29
CA ASP A 74 17.52 3.82 4.77
C ASP A 74 17.15 5.10 4.00
N SER A 75 16.73 4.99 2.74
CA SER A 75 16.52 6.14 1.84
C SER A 75 15.07 6.62 1.78
N LEU A 76 14.09 5.75 1.97
CA LEU A 76 12.68 6.18 1.93
C LEU A 76 12.29 6.80 3.29
N PRO A 77 11.82 8.05 3.32
CA PRO A 77 11.47 8.74 4.56
C PRO A 77 10.09 8.35 5.08
N ILE A 78 9.84 7.05 5.23
CA ILE A 78 8.57 6.46 5.67
C ILE A 78 8.79 5.48 6.82
N ASP A 79 7.72 5.21 7.57
CA ASP A 79 7.70 4.04 8.46
C ASP A 79 7.38 2.79 7.64
N PHE A 80 8.14 1.72 7.84
CA PHE A 80 7.93 0.44 7.17
C PHE A 80 7.03 -0.51 7.99
N GLU A 81 6.49 -0.06 9.12
CA GLU A 81 5.49 -0.84 9.86
C GLU A 81 4.30 -1.21 8.93
N GLY A 82 4.00 -2.50 8.83
CA GLY A 82 2.96 -3.03 7.94
C GLY A 82 3.34 -3.09 6.45
N LEU A 83 4.59 -2.79 6.08
CA LEU A 83 5.11 -2.98 4.72
C LEU A 83 6.04 -4.19 4.62
N THR A 84 5.90 -4.92 3.52
CA THR A 84 6.86 -5.92 3.05
C THR A 84 7.57 -5.38 1.82
N ILE A 85 8.89 -5.56 1.77
CA ILE A 85 9.72 -5.25 0.60
C ILE A 85 10.06 -6.57 -0.07
N SER A 86 9.71 -6.73 -1.34
CA SER A 86 9.97 -7.94 -2.12
C SER A 86 10.75 -7.62 -3.38
N LEU A 87 11.76 -8.44 -3.71
CA LEU A 87 12.48 -8.29 -4.97
C LEU A 87 11.56 -8.70 -6.13
N ASN A 88 11.45 -7.84 -7.13
CA ASN A 88 10.91 -8.21 -8.42
C ASN A 88 12.03 -8.82 -9.27
N ASP A 89 11.88 -10.07 -9.67
CA ASP A 89 12.87 -10.81 -10.47
C ASP A 89 13.05 -10.23 -11.89
N ASP A 90 12.17 -9.33 -12.31
CA ASP A 90 12.31 -8.55 -13.53
C ASP A 90 13.42 -7.51 -13.39
N SER A 91 14.68 -7.94 -13.55
CA SER A 91 15.82 -7.04 -13.61
C SER A 91 15.61 -6.02 -14.74
N ARG A 92 15.47 -4.75 -14.39
CA ARG A 92 15.17 -3.69 -15.36
C ARG A 92 16.45 -2.91 -15.66
N SER A 93 16.76 -2.79 -16.94
CA SER A 93 17.82 -1.91 -17.43
C SER A 93 17.19 -0.61 -17.93
N TRP A 94 17.69 0.52 -17.42
CA TRP A 94 17.22 1.85 -17.80
C TRP A 94 18.43 2.77 -18.01
N ASN A 95 18.47 3.49 -19.13
CA ASN A 95 19.60 4.37 -19.50
C ASN A 95 20.99 3.69 -19.45
N GLY A 96 21.06 2.39 -19.76
CA GLY A 96 22.30 1.61 -19.75
C GLY A 96 22.78 1.19 -18.36
N ARG A 97 22.01 1.46 -17.31
CA ARG A 97 22.25 1.01 -15.93
C ARG A 97 21.33 -0.15 -15.58
N THR A 98 21.78 -1.02 -14.68
CA THR A 98 20.99 -2.11 -14.12
C THR A 98 20.53 -1.74 -12.72
N TYR A 99 19.30 -2.13 -12.41
CA TYR A 99 18.65 -1.80 -11.15
C TYR A 99 18.08 -3.06 -10.50
N TYR A 100 18.18 -3.11 -9.17
CA TYR A 100 17.26 -3.92 -8.39
C TYR A 100 15.90 -3.23 -8.36
N HIS A 101 14.84 -3.99 -8.60
CA HIS A 101 13.46 -3.51 -8.58
C HIS A 101 12.76 -4.14 -7.39
N PHE A 102 12.34 -3.34 -6.42
CA PHE A 102 11.63 -3.80 -5.24
C PHE A 102 10.15 -3.38 -5.31
N LEU A 103 9.26 -4.30 -5.00
CA LEU A 103 7.85 -4.03 -4.79
C LEU A 103 7.61 -3.73 -3.31
N LEU A 104 6.65 -2.86 -3.05
CA LEU A 104 6.17 -2.55 -1.72
C LEU A 104 4.78 -3.13 -1.57
N ASP A 105 4.60 -4.02 -0.60
CA ASP A 105 3.33 -4.68 -0.31
C ASP A 105 2.84 -4.26 1.07
N ASN A 106 1.53 -4.05 1.22
CA ASN A 106 0.88 -4.07 2.53
C ASN A 106 0.06 -5.37 2.68
N ASP A 107 -0.54 -5.59 3.86
CA ASP A 107 -1.31 -6.80 4.16
C ASP A 107 -2.49 -7.11 3.19
N GLN A 108 -2.84 -6.19 2.29
CA GLN A 108 -3.98 -6.31 1.38
C GLN A 108 -3.59 -6.32 -0.10
N VAL A 109 -2.55 -5.57 -0.50
CA VAL A 109 -2.25 -5.30 -1.91
C VAL A 109 -0.78 -4.91 -2.12
N THR A 110 -0.27 -5.25 -3.31
CA THR A 110 0.96 -4.65 -3.85
C THR A 110 0.70 -3.22 -4.26
N LEU A 111 1.47 -2.29 -3.70
CA LEU A 111 1.34 -0.87 -3.98
C LEU A 111 1.77 -0.55 -5.41
N GLU A 112 1.18 0.51 -5.99
CA GLU A 112 1.57 0.98 -7.31
C GLU A 112 3.00 1.53 -7.32
N THR A 113 3.43 2.15 -6.21
CA THR A 113 4.81 2.58 -6.01
C THR A 113 5.72 1.37 -5.84
N SER A 114 6.77 1.34 -6.65
CA SER A 114 7.91 0.44 -6.50
C SER A 114 9.19 1.23 -6.29
N VAL A 115 10.29 0.56 -5.91
CA VAL A 115 11.58 1.21 -5.63
C VAL A 115 12.66 0.61 -6.52
N MET A 116 13.50 1.48 -7.08
CA MET A 116 14.62 1.10 -7.92
C MET A 116 15.93 1.47 -7.24
N VAL A 117 16.89 0.55 -7.23
CA VAL A 117 18.23 0.76 -6.67
C VAL A 117 19.28 0.44 -7.71
N ASP A 118 20.11 1.43 -8.06
CA ASP A 118 21.21 1.27 -9.01
C ASP A 118 22.24 0.26 -8.47
N GLN A 119 22.56 -0.76 -9.26
CA GLN A 119 23.44 -1.84 -8.81
C GLN A 119 24.91 -1.43 -8.64
N GLU A 120 25.34 -0.33 -9.27
CA GLU A 120 26.72 0.14 -9.24
C GLU A 120 26.94 1.20 -8.16
N ASN A 121 26.04 2.18 -8.05
CA ASN A 121 26.22 3.33 -7.17
C ASN A 121 25.20 3.44 -6.02
N GLY A 122 24.22 2.54 -5.96
CA GLY A 122 23.22 2.50 -4.89
C GLY A 122 22.21 3.65 -4.89
N GLN A 123 22.11 4.42 -5.98
CA GLN A 123 21.10 5.47 -6.09
C GLN A 123 19.69 4.87 -5.99
N VAL A 124 18.88 5.42 -5.09
CA VAL A 124 17.50 5.00 -4.85
C VAL A 124 16.52 6.02 -5.42
N PHE A 125 15.48 5.55 -6.11
CA PHE A 125 14.33 6.35 -6.51
C PHE A 125 13.06 5.50 -6.50
N THR A 126 11.92 6.15 -6.33
CA THR A 126 10.61 5.51 -6.52
C THR A 126 10.27 5.43 -7.99
N TYR A 127 9.50 4.44 -8.39
CA TYR A 127 9.13 4.16 -9.77
C TYR A 127 7.68 3.68 -9.88
N TYR A 128 6.95 4.21 -10.86
CA TYR A 128 5.54 3.93 -11.10
C TYR A 128 5.29 3.23 -12.44
N PRO A 129 4.17 2.49 -12.60
CA PRO A 129 3.84 1.78 -13.84
C PRO A 129 3.73 2.70 -15.07
N ASP A 130 3.40 3.98 -14.87
CA ASP A 130 3.31 4.98 -15.93
C ASP A 130 4.68 5.47 -16.44
N GLY A 131 5.78 5.03 -15.82
CA GLY A 131 7.14 5.41 -16.17
C GLY A 131 7.69 6.60 -15.38
N SER A 132 6.89 7.22 -14.50
CA SER A 132 7.37 8.29 -13.64
C SER A 132 8.29 7.76 -12.54
N ALA A 133 9.25 8.60 -12.15
CA ALA A 133 10.23 8.30 -11.12
C ALA A 133 10.59 9.55 -10.34
N TYR A 134 10.75 9.42 -9.02
CA TYR A 134 11.02 10.54 -8.12
C TYR A 134 12.13 10.21 -7.14
N ALA A 135 12.86 11.23 -6.70
CA ALA A 135 13.70 11.08 -5.52
C ALA A 135 12.79 10.80 -4.30
N PRO A 136 13.21 9.95 -3.33
CA PRO A 136 12.35 9.58 -2.21
C PRO A 136 11.78 10.78 -1.42
N GLU A 137 12.55 11.86 -1.26
CA GLU A 137 12.12 13.09 -0.59
C GLU A 137 11.04 13.87 -1.36
N ASP A 138 10.99 13.71 -2.68
CA ASP A 138 10.07 14.43 -3.55
C ASP A 138 8.83 13.62 -3.92
N ASP A 139 8.87 12.32 -3.64
CA ASP A 139 7.85 11.37 -4.01
C ASP A 139 6.50 11.62 -3.30
N PRO A 140 5.37 11.65 -4.03
CA PRO A 140 4.05 11.84 -3.44
C PRO A 140 3.68 10.74 -2.43
N PHE A 141 3.99 9.48 -2.73
CA PHE A 141 3.72 8.37 -1.81
C PHE A 141 4.52 8.54 -0.52
N CYS A 142 5.83 8.82 -0.58
CA CYS A 142 6.63 9.05 0.63
C CYS A 142 6.15 10.27 1.44
N LYS A 143 5.62 11.30 0.77
CA LYS A 143 5.05 12.47 1.44
C LYS A 143 3.73 12.20 2.16
N THR A 144 3.02 11.13 1.83
CA THR A 144 1.70 10.83 2.41
C THR A 144 1.66 9.52 3.19
N TYR A 145 2.56 8.58 2.93
CA TYR A 145 2.55 7.25 3.52
C TYR A 145 2.76 7.31 5.03
N GLY A 146 1.96 6.56 5.78
CA GLY A 146 2.02 6.51 7.24
C GLY A 146 1.68 7.83 7.94
N LYS A 147 1.36 8.91 7.20
CA LYS A 147 0.85 10.13 7.80
C LYS A 147 -0.59 9.89 8.20
N GLU A 148 -0.81 9.86 9.50
CA GLU A 148 -2.14 9.83 10.07
C GLU A 148 -2.90 11.07 9.58
N VAL A 149 -3.99 10.83 8.85
CA VAL A 149 -4.93 11.85 8.39
C VAL A 149 -5.58 12.41 9.65
N SER A 150 -5.08 13.55 10.14
CA SER A 150 -5.67 14.19 11.30
C SER A 150 -6.97 14.86 10.88
N TRP A 151 -8.09 14.22 11.22
CA TRP A 151 -9.42 14.77 10.99
C TRP A 151 -9.75 15.91 11.96
N ALA A 152 -9.05 15.99 13.10
CA ALA A 152 -9.32 16.95 14.16
C ALA A 152 -9.27 18.39 13.65
N GLY A 153 -10.25 19.20 14.03
CA GLY A 153 -10.17 20.63 13.85
C GLY A 153 -11.47 21.30 13.47
N THR A 154 -11.35 22.58 13.16
CA THR A 154 -12.45 23.42 12.70
C THR A 154 -12.13 23.89 11.29
N TYR A 155 -13.11 23.74 10.39
CA TYR A 155 -13.00 24.06 8.99
C TYR A 155 -14.15 24.97 8.58
N VAL A 156 -13.94 25.81 7.57
CA VAL A 156 -14.93 26.78 7.10
C VAL A 156 -15.08 26.67 5.59
N SER A 157 -16.32 26.63 5.13
CA SER A 157 -16.67 26.67 3.71
C SER A 157 -16.75 28.10 3.18
N GLU A 158 -16.73 28.28 1.86
CA GLU A 158 -16.89 29.59 1.22
C GLU A 158 -18.22 30.29 1.59
N SER A 159 -19.26 29.51 1.90
CA SER A 159 -20.57 30.01 2.33
C SER A 159 -20.64 30.37 3.82
N GLY A 160 -19.53 30.23 4.55
CA GLY A 160 -19.43 30.57 5.96
C GLY A 160 -19.97 29.50 6.92
N ILE A 161 -20.24 28.28 6.43
CA ILE A 161 -20.58 27.15 7.30
C ILE A 161 -19.31 26.63 7.97
N THR A 162 -19.36 26.49 9.29
CA THR A 162 -18.30 25.91 10.10
C THR A 162 -18.54 24.42 10.28
N LEU A 163 -17.54 23.59 9.99
CA LEU A 163 -17.47 22.17 10.29
C LEU A 163 -16.50 21.96 11.45
N SER A 164 -16.96 21.41 12.56
CA SER A 164 -16.10 20.96 13.65
C SER A 164 -16.00 19.45 13.62
N LEU A 165 -14.78 18.91 13.67
CA LEU A 165 -14.46 17.49 13.70
C LEU A 165 -13.69 17.15 14.99
N GLU A 166 -14.29 16.31 15.82
CA GLU A 166 -13.74 15.90 17.13
C GLU A 166 -13.48 14.39 17.12
N PRO A 167 -12.22 13.92 17.02
CA PRO A 167 -11.91 12.50 17.02
C PRO A 167 -12.30 11.83 18.34
N ILE A 168 -12.87 10.64 18.23
CA ILE A 168 -13.14 9.76 19.37
C ILE A 168 -12.01 8.74 19.50
N ASP A 169 -11.63 8.14 18.37
CA ASP A 169 -10.53 7.18 18.24
C ASP A 169 -9.95 7.24 16.82
N SER A 170 -9.02 6.35 16.49
CA SER A 170 -8.35 6.33 15.18
C SER A 170 -9.28 5.99 14.00
N ASN A 171 -10.51 5.54 14.26
CA ASN A 171 -11.46 5.11 13.23
C ASN A 171 -12.78 5.89 13.27
N SER A 172 -12.90 6.93 14.10
CA SER A 172 -14.16 7.66 14.23
C SER A 172 -14.01 9.07 14.79
N PHE A 173 -14.93 9.94 14.38
CA PHE A 173 -15.06 11.29 14.91
C PHE A 173 -16.54 11.69 15.04
N GLU A 174 -16.82 12.59 15.96
CA GLU A 174 -18.05 13.38 15.97
C GLU A 174 -17.89 14.61 15.09
N PHE A 175 -18.95 14.97 14.37
CA PHE A 175 -18.97 16.20 13.59
C PHE A 175 -20.20 17.05 13.84
N THR A 176 -20.02 18.36 13.66
CA THR A 176 -21.08 19.36 13.76
C THR A 176 -20.93 20.40 12.64
N PHE A 177 -22.03 20.72 11.96
CA PHE A 177 -22.10 21.86 11.03
C PHE A 177 -22.85 23.01 11.68
N THR A 178 -22.27 24.21 11.69
CA THR A 178 -22.90 25.43 12.21
C THR A 178 -22.93 26.51 11.13
N GLY A 179 -24.09 27.14 10.94
CA GLY A 179 -24.25 28.28 10.05
C GLY A 179 -25.28 29.27 10.56
N GLU A 180 -25.50 30.36 9.83
CA GLU A 180 -26.48 31.41 10.22
C GLU A 180 -27.91 30.84 10.35
N ASN A 181 -28.24 29.81 9.56
CA ASN A 181 -29.57 29.21 9.50
C ASN A 181 -29.78 28.04 10.48
N GLY A 182 -28.81 27.77 11.37
CA GLY A 182 -28.93 26.76 12.44
C GLY A 182 -27.67 25.91 12.63
N SER A 183 -27.84 24.77 13.32
CA SER A 183 -26.80 23.76 13.50
C SER A 183 -27.32 22.37 13.13
N LEU A 184 -26.48 21.56 12.49
CA LEU A 184 -26.62 20.11 12.40
C LEU A 184 -25.64 19.52 13.41
N GLU A 185 -26.17 19.13 14.59
CA GLU A 185 -25.33 18.70 15.70
C GLU A 185 -25.01 17.20 15.65
N GLN A 186 -23.75 16.93 15.99
CA GLN A 186 -23.22 15.69 16.55
C GLN A 186 -23.78 14.42 15.93
N GLN A 187 -23.21 14.08 14.79
CA GLN A 187 -23.33 12.76 14.20
C GLN A 187 -21.96 12.07 14.27
N LEU A 188 -21.98 10.75 14.37
CA LEU A 188 -20.78 9.92 14.36
C LEU A 188 -20.42 9.56 12.90
N ALA A 189 -19.19 9.83 12.49
CA ALA A 189 -18.65 9.32 11.24
C ALA A 189 -17.61 8.23 11.51
N GLN A 190 -17.57 7.23 10.63
CA GLN A 190 -16.56 6.18 10.61
C GLN A 190 -15.50 6.52 9.58
N VAL A 191 -14.23 6.46 9.97
CA VAL A 191 -13.06 6.79 9.16
C VAL A 191 -12.50 5.53 8.51
N ASN A 192 -12.13 5.67 7.24
CA ASN A 192 -11.31 4.72 6.51
C ASN A 192 -10.24 5.50 5.72
N GLY A 193 -9.09 5.71 6.35
CA GLY A 193 -7.99 6.52 5.80
C GLY A 193 -8.40 7.97 5.56
N ALA A 194 -8.34 8.39 4.29
CA ALA A 194 -8.69 9.74 3.84
C ALA A 194 -10.19 9.93 3.56
N GLN A 195 -11.03 8.95 3.89
CA GLN A 195 -12.49 9.01 3.72
C GLN A 195 -13.19 8.81 5.06
N ALA A 196 -14.38 9.39 5.22
CA ALA A 196 -15.27 9.06 6.33
C ALA A 196 -16.74 9.10 5.91
N GLU A 197 -17.59 8.35 6.60
CA GLU A 197 -19.03 8.33 6.33
C GLU A 197 -19.85 8.29 7.61
N SER A 198 -20.98 8.98 7.61
CA SER A 198 -22.04 8.89 8.60
C SER A 198 -23.36 8.59 7.92
N THR A 199 -24.14 7.67 8.47
CA THR A 199 -25.51 7.39 8.04
C THR A 199 -26.45 7.63 9.21
N SER A 200 -27.39 8.55 9.02
CA SER A 200 -28.46 8.83 9.98
C SER A 200 -29.48 7.69 10.03
N ILE A 201 -30.26 7.62 11.11
CA ILE A 201 -31.34 6.64 11.26
C ILE A 201 -32.44 6.78 10.19
N GLU A 202 -32.57 7.98 9.60
CA GLU A 202 -33.54 8.29 8.54
C GLU A 202 -33.00 8.03 7.12
N GLY A 203 -31.78 7.48 7.01
CA GLY A 203 -31.17 7.06 5.76
C GLY A 203 -30.42 8.15 5.00
N ALA A 204 -30.31 9.36 5.56
CA ALA A 204 -29.42 10.38 5.01
C ALA A 204 -27.97 10.05 5.32
N ALA A 205 -27.09 10.17 4.33
CA ALA A 205 -25.65 9.92 4.46
C ALA A 205 -24.86 11.21 4.30
N VAL A 206 -23.78 11.37 5.08
CA VAL A 206 -22.78 12.42 4.93
C VAL A 206 -21.43 11.74 4.71
N ARG A 207 -20.75 12.11 3.63
CA ARG A 207 -19.46 11.56 3.24
C ARG A 207 -18.41 12.66 3.23
N PHE A 208 -17.24 12.33 3.73
CA PHE A 208 -16.11 13.22 3.88
C PHE A 208 -14.92 12.64 3.13
N SER A 209 -14.18 13.48 2.41
CA SER A 209 -12.83 13.17 1.96
C SER A 209 -11.87 14.24 2.45
N GLN A 210 -10.69 13.83 2.92
CA GLN A 210 -9.61 14.75 3.30
C GLN A 210 -8.45 14.64 2.32
N GLU A 211 -8.00 15.79 1.83
CA GLU A 211 -6.76 15.90 1.06
C GLU A 211 -6.03 17.18 1.45
N ASN A 212 -4.77 17.08 1.85
CA ASN A 212 -3.92 18.23 2.22
C ASN A 212 -4.56 19.18 3.24
N GLY A 213 -5.29 18.64 4.23
CA GLY A 213 -5.98 19.43 5.27
C GLY A 213 -7.27 20.11 4.80
N VAL A 214 -7.72 19.87 3.58
CA VAL A 214 -9.02 20.33 3.05
C VAL A 214 -10.03 19.20 3.14
N ILE A 215 -11.25 19.49 3.61
CA ILE A 215 -12.34 18.52 3.71
C ILE A 215 -13.36 18.78 2.61
N THR A 216 -13.67 17.77 1.80
CA THR A 216 -14.84 17.81 0.91
C THR A 216 -15.98 17.04 1.57
N VAL A 217 -17.16 17.66 1.63
CA VAL A 217 -18.37 17.08 2.19
C VAL A 217 -19.39 16.90 1.08
N THR A 218 -20.01 15.73 1.04
CA THR A 218 -21.19 15.45 0.21
C THR A 218 -22.27 14.77 1.04
N SER A 219 -23.53 15.02 0.71
CA SER A 219 -24.66 14.42 1.39
C SER A 219 -25.63 13.78 0.42
N GLU A 220 -26.28 12.71 0.87
CA GLU A 220 -27.30 11.97 0.14
C GLU A 220 -28.54 11.83 1.01
N GLY A 221 -29.72 12.13 0.45
CA GLY A 221 -30.98 12.11 1.20
C GLY A 221 -31.21 13.38 2.03
N PRO A 222 -32.38 13.48 2.68
CA PRO A 222 -32.75 14.68 3.44
C PRO A 222 -32.00 14.72 4.78
N LEU A 223 -31.09 15.67 4.94
CA LEU A 223 -30.47 15.93 6.24
C LEU A 223 -31.45 16.65 7.19
N PRO A 224 -31.38 16.39 8.50
CA PRO A 224 -32.16 17.14 9.47
C PRO A 224 -31.67 18.60 9.52
N GLY A 225 -32.60 19.54 9.43
CA GLY A 225 -32.31 20.98 9.44
C GLY A 225 -32.44 21.64 8.07
N THR A 226 -31.89 22.86 7.94
CA THR A 226 -31.97 23.68 6.72
C THR A 226 -30.59 24.06 6.15
N ILE A 227 -29.52 23.58 6.78
CA ILE A 227 -28.15 23.89 6.38
C ILE A 227 -27.79 23.04 5.16
N SER A 228 -27.30 23.68 4.11
CA SER A 228 -26.63 22.99 3.02
C SER A 228 -25.19 22.75 3.45
N VAL A 229 -24.81 21.48 3.58
CA VAL A 229 -23.49 21.08 4.10
C VAL A 229 -22.51 20.69 3.00
N ASP A 230 -22.99 20.45 1.79
CA ASP A 230 -22.15 20.05 0.65
C ASP A 230 -21.18 21.16 0.28
N GLY A 231 -19.91 20.80 0.10
CA GLY A 231 -18.89 21.76 -0.31
C GLY A 231 -17.51 21.42 0.17
N VAL A 232 -16.60 22.38 -0.03
CA VAL A 232 -15.21 22.30 0.36
C VAL A 232 -15.00 23.17 1.60
N TYR A 233 -14.31 22.62 2.60
CA TYR A 233 -14.03 23.26 3.88
C TYR A 233 -12.52 23.32 4.08
N SER A 234 -12.00 24.53 4.30
CA SER A 234 -10.58 24.77 4.58
C SER A 234 -10.37 25.00 6.08
N PRO A 235 -9.18 24.72 6.64
CA PRO A 235 -8.91 24.99 8.05
C PRO A 235 -9.25 26.44 8.42
N ALA A 236 -9.91 26.62 9.57
CA ALA A 236 -10.12 27.95 10.12
C ALA A 236 -8.78 28.55 10.56
N GLU A 237 -8.48 29.78 10.14
CA GLU A 237 -7.29 30.53 10.58
C GLU A 237 -7.35 30.94 12.06
#